data_AF-A0AAD7I8J8-F1
#
_entry.id   AF-A0AAD7I8J8-F1
#
_cell.length_a   1.000
_cell.length_b   1.000
_cell.length_c   1.000
_cell.angle_alpha   90.00
_cell.angle_beta   90.00
_cell.angle_gamma   90.00
#
_symmetry.space_group_name_H-M   'P 1'
#
loop_
_entity.id
_entity.type
_entity.pdbx_description
1 polymer ?
#
loop_
_entity_poly.entity_id
_entity_poly.type
_entity_poly.pdbx_seq_one_letter_code
_entity_poly.pdbx_strand_id
1 'polypeptide(L)'
;MSAHDDVHNFLREAHCVSQEGQFIIDSLPNAEQPAVERVLHQLSAIRTILATLDDPYTDTNSISAMETYVTRLIDPLEHFLADPPLPAHTHIPLNTTEHFCSTTSEIHGETLPLLWGWLVKRLSLYTCSINGYTP
;
A
#
# COMPACT_ATOMS: atom_id res chain seq x y z
N MET A 1 7.56 0.97 -24.89
CA MET A 1 6.39 1.44 -24.12
C MET A 1 6.50 2.95 -24.07
N SER A 2 5.44 3.68 -24.44
CA SER A 2 5.46 5.15 -24.41
C SER A 2 5.39 5.61 -22.95
N ALA A 3 6.06 6.71 -22.58
CA ALA A 3 6.02 7.24 -21.23
C ALA A 3 4.59 7.57 -20.75
N HIS A 4 3.69 7.88 -21.69
CA HIS A 4 2.26 8.07 -21.41
C HIS A 4 1.57 6.79 -20.92
N ASP A 5 1.88 5.64 -21.53
CA ASP A 5 1.28 4.35 -21.13
C ASP A 5 1.70 3.98 -19.70
N ASP A 6 2.90 4.39 -19.29
CA ASP A 6 3.44 4.14 -17.97
C ASP A 6 2.70 4.91 -16.87
N VAL A 7 2.33 6.18 -17.12
CA VAL A 7 1.54 6.98 -16.17
C VAL A 7 0.13 6.43 -16.01
N HIS A 8 -0.54 6.08 -17.12
CA HIS A 8 -1.86 5.44 -17.07
C HIS A 8 -1.83 4.11 -16.32
N ASN A 9 -0.81 3.29 -16.56
CA ASN A 9 -0.63 2.04 -15.81
C ASN A 9 -0.43 2.33 -14.33
N PHE A 10 0.41 3.29 -13.96
CA PHE A 10 0.62 3.68 -12.56
C PHE A 10 -0.69 4.13 -11.89
N LEU A 11 -1.48 5.00 -12.53
CA LEU A 11 -2.75 5.48 -11.98
C LEU A 11 -3.77 4.34 -11.80
N ARG A 12 -3.77 3.36 -12.71
CA ARG A 12 -4.59 2.15 -12.57
C ARG A 12 -4.15 1.30 -11.38
N GLU A 13 -2.86 1.04 -11.23
CA GLU A 13 -2.36 0.29 -10.07
C GLU A 13 -2.61 1.04 -8.75
N ALA A 14 -2.44 2.36 -8.74
CA ALA A 14 -2.75 3.20 -7.59
C ALA A 14 -4.23 3.09 -7.19
N HIS A 15 -5.13 3.02 -8.17
CA HIS A 15 -6.55 2.78 -7.93
C HIS A 15 -6.80 1.40 -7.30
N CYS A 16 -6.19 0.34 -7.83
CA CYS A 16 -6.32 -1.02 -7.28
C CYS A 16 -5.86 -1.10 -5.82
N VAL A 17 -4.69 -0.53 -5.50
CA VAL A 17 -4.18 -0.48 -4.11
C VAL A 17 -5.10 0.34 -3.21
N SER A 18 -5.68 1.43 -3.72
CA SER A 18 -6.62 2.24 -2.95
C SER A 18 -7.92 1.49 -2.64
N GLN A 19 -8.42 0.67 -3.57
CA GLN A 19 -9.55 -0.21 -3.32
C GLN A 19 -9.23 -1.29 -2.27
N GLU A 20 -8.03 -1.87 -2.32
CA GLU A 20 -7.55 -2.79 -1.29
C GLU A 20 -7.46 -2.11 0.08
N GLY A 21 -6.95 -0.88 0.14
CA GLY A 21 -6.91 -0.07 1.35
C GLY A 21 -8.30 0.17 1.94
N GLN A 22 -9.27 0.52 1.09
CA GLN A 22 -10.67 0.68 1.51
C GLN A 22 -11.25 -0.62 2.07
N PHE A 23 -11.01 -1.76 1.41
CA PHE A 23 -11.46 -3.06 1.90
C PHE A 23 -10.89 -3.42 3.28
N ILE A 24 -9.60 -3.11 3.51
CA ILE A 24 -8.95 -3.31 4.81
C ILE A 24 -9.57 -2.39 5.87
N ILE A 25 -9.82 -1.12 5.56
CA ILE A 25 -10.50 -0.16 6.46
C ILE A 25 -11.88 -0.67 6.85
N ASP A 26 -12.65 -1.16 5.87
CA ASP A 26 -14.00 -1.70 6.10
C ASP A 26 -13.97 -2.97 6.96
N SER A 27 -12.82 -3.65 7.05
CA SER A 27 -12.60 -4.85 7.86
C SER A 27 -12.09 -4.55 9.28
N LEU A 28 -11.72 -3.31 9.59
CA LEU A 28 -11.30 -2.92 10.95
C LEU A 28 -12.47 -3.07 11.94
N PRO A 29 -12.23 -3.54 13.18
CA PRO A 29 -10.93 -3.82 13.80
C PRO A 29 -10.34 -5.22 13.52
N ASN A 30 -10.99 -6.03 12.69
CA ASN A 30 -10.68 -7.46 12.52
C ASN A 30 -9.61 -7.73 11.45
N ALA A 31 -9.09 -6.70 10.78
CA ALA A 31 -8.09 -6.87 9.74
C ALA A 31 -6.76 -7.35 10.33
N GLU A 32 -6.03 -8.16 9.58
CA GLU A 32 -4.69 -8.61 9.96
C GLU A 32 -3.72 -7.43 9.95
N GLN A 33 -3.01 -7.21 11.06
CA GLN A 33 -2.04 -6.13 11.19
C GLN A 33 -0.98 -6.09 10.06
N PRO A 34 -0.39 -7.23 9.61
CA PRO A 34 0.54 -7.22 8.48
C PRO A 34 -0.08 -6.72 7.16
N ALA A 35 -1.39 -6.96 6.95
CA ALA A 35 -2.09 -6.46 5.78
C ALA A 35 -2.28 -4.94 5.85
N VAL A 36 -2.62 -4.42 7.03
CA VAL A 36 -2.73 -2.98 7.31
C VAL A 36 -1.38 -2.27 7.07
N GLU A 37 -0.28 -2.80 7.62
CA GLU A 37 1.06 -2.24 7.44
C GLU A 37 1.46 -2.22 5.96
N ARG A 38 1.27 -3.33 5.24
CA ARG A 38 1.59 -3.42 3.81
C ARG A 38 0.84 -2.37 3.02
N VAL A 39 -0.48 -2.28 3.18
CA VAL A 39 -1.30 -1.37 2.36
C VAL A 39 -0.97 0.09 2.69
N LEU A 40 -0.71 0.41 3.96
CA LEU A 40 -0.29 1.74 4.39
C LEU A 40 1.03 2.16 3.72
N HIS A 41 2.03 1.26 3.67
CA HIS A 41 3.29 1.52 2.99
C HIS A 41 3.09 1.77 1.49
N GLN A 42 2.24 0.97 0.83
CA GLN A 42 1.95 1.13 -0.60
C GLN A 42 1.22 2.46 -0.88
N LEU A 43 0.22 2.82 -0.08
CA LEU A 43 -0.51 4.09 -0.19
C LEU A 43 0.42 5.30 0.03
N SER A 44 1.32 5.21 1.02
CA SER A 44 2.31 6.27 1.28
C SER A 44 3.28 6.45 0.11
N ALA A 45 3.71 5.35 -0.52
CA ALA A 45 4.53 5.40 -1.72
C ALA A 45 3.77 6.03 -2.90
N ILE A 46 2.51 5.64 -3.11
CA ILE A 46 1.64 6.22 -4.15
C ILE A 46 1.48 7.73 -3.94
N ARG A 47 1.17 8.19 -2.72
CA ARG A 47 1.06 9.62 -2.38
C ARG A 47 2.33 10.39 -2.76
N THR A 48 3.50 9.83 -2.42
CA THR A 48 4.80 10.42 -2.73
C THR A 48 5.04 10.50 -4.25
N ILE A 49 4.66 9.47 -4.99
CA ILE A 49 4.81 9.46 -6.45
C ILE A 49 3.87 10.50 -7.08
N LEU A 50 2.60 10.55 -6.67
CA LEU A 50 1.62 11.53 -7.18
C LEU A 50 2.07 12.97 -6.95
N ALA A 51 2.61 13.28 -5.77
CA ALA A 51 3.14 14.61 -5.46
C ALA A 51 4.34 15.03 -6.32
N THR A 52 5.02 14.08 -6.96
CA THR A 52 6.17 14.33 -7.86
C THR A 52 5.85 14.06 -9.33
N LEU A 53 4.60 13.74 -9.64
CA LEU A 53 4.17 13.39 -10.99
C LEU A 53 3.91 14.69 -11.77
N ASP A 54 4.80 14.98 -12.71
CA ASP A 54 4.69 16.11 -13.63
C ASP A 54 4.57 15.55 -15.05
N ASP A 55 3.34 15.21 -15.46
CA ASP A 55 3.04 14.71 -16.80
C ASP A 55 2.13 15.70 -17.55
N PRO A 56 2.60 16.28 -18.68
CA PRO A 56 1.85 17.31 -19.41
C PRO A 56 0.62 16.76 -20.17
N TYR A 57 0.45 15.44 -20.22
CA TYR A 57 -0.65 14.77 -20.91
C TYR A 57 -1.73 14.24 -19.96
N THR A 58 -1.49 14.31 -18.65
CA THR A 58 -2.40 13.84 -17.61
C THR A 58 -3.16 15.03 -17.02
N ASP A 59 -4.46 14.86 -16.83
CA ASP A 59 -5.30 15.86 -16.19
C ASP A 59 -4.89 16.03 -14.72
N THR A 60 -4.41 17.23 -14.40
CA THR A 60 -3.99 17.60 -13.03
C THR A 60 -5.10 17.43 -12.00
N ASN A 61 -6.37 17.59 -12.39
CA ASN A 61 -7.50 17.34 -11.49
C ASN A 61 -7.61 15.85 -11.13
N SER A 62 -7.35 14.95 -12.08
CA SER A 62 -7.35 13.51 -11.86
C SER A 62 -6.24 13.07 -10.91
N ILE A 63 -5.04 13.67 -11.03
CA ILE A 63 -3.92 13.43 -10.11
C ILE A 63 -4.28 13.90 -8.69
N SER A 64 -4.79 15.13 -8.56
CA SER A 64 -5.19 15.71 -7.26
C SER A 64 -6.33 14.92 -6.61
N ALA A 65 -7.30 14.45 -7.39
CA ALA A 65 -8.39 13.60 -6.89
C ALA A 65 -7.85 12.28 -6.34
N MET A 66 -6.91 11.64 -7.03
CA MET A 66 -6.27 10.42 -6.56
C MET A 66 -5.45 10.67 -5.29
N GLU A 67 -4.67 11.75 -5.24
CA GLU A 67 -3.88 12.11 -4.06
C GLU A 67 -4.76 12.35 -2.83
N THR A 68 -5.88 13.07 -3.01
CA THR A 68 -6.87 13.31 -1.95
C THR A 68 -7.47 11.99 -1.48
N TYR A 69 -7.83 11.09 -2.41
CA TYR A 69 -8.41 9.80 -2.09
C TYR A 69 -7.43 8.91 -1.30
N VAL A 70 -6.18 8.81 -1.75
CA VAL A 70 -5.12 8.04 -1.07
C VAL A 70 -4.86 8.59 0.33
N THR A 71 -4.78 9.92 0.47
CA THR A 71 -4.56 10.57 1.78
C THR A 71 -5.67 10.22 2.78
N ARG A 72 -6.93 10.21 2.34
CA ARG A 72 -8.07 9.83 3.19
C ARG A 72 -7.99 8.39 3.72
N LEU A 73 -7.33 7.49 3.00
CA LEU A 73 -7.17 6.09 3.41
C LEU A 73 -6.04 5.90 4.41
N ILE A 74 -5.02 6.78 4.40
CA ILE A 74 -3.85 6.66 5.26
C ILE A 74 -4.21 6.88 6.73
N ASP A 75 -4.96 7.94 7.04
CA ASP A 75 -5.30 8.32 8.43
C ASP A 75 -5.92 7.17 9.27
N PRO A 76 -6.97 6.47 8.83
CA PRO A 76 -7.56 5.38 9.62
C PRO A 76 -6.61 4.18 9.81
N LEU A 77 -5.74 3.92 8.83
CA LEU A 77 -4.76 2.83 8.90
C LEU A 77 -3.63 3.18 9.89
N GLU A 78 -3.13 4.42 9.85
CA GLU A 78 -2.15 4.92 10.82
C GLU A 78 -2.72 4.91 12.24
N HIS A 79 -3.98 5.34 12.39
CA HIS A 79 -4.66 5.34 13.67
C HIS A 79 -4.77 3.93 14.26
N PHE A 80 -5.17 2.94 13.46
CA PHE A 80 -5.27 1.54 13.90
C PHE A 80 -3.92 0.96 14.33
N LEU A 81 -2.81 1.32 13.66
CA LEU A 81 -1.48 0.85 14.05
C LEU A 81 -0.95 1.55 15.32
N ALA A 82 -1.31 2.83 15.52
CA ALA A 82 -0.90 3.60 16.68
C ALA A 82 -1.68 3.22 17.95
N ASP A 83 -2.97 2.93 17.81
CA ASP A 83 -3.87 2.55 18.90
C ASP A 83 -4.73 1.35 18.48
N PRO A 84 -4.16 0.12 18.50
CA PRO A 84 -4.90 -1.06 18.11
C PRO A 84 -6.05 -1.30 19.10
N PRO A 85 -7.25 -1.59 18.61
CA PRO A 85 -8.41 -1.84 19.44
C PRO A 85 -8.11 -3.00 20.39
N LEU A 86 -8.45 -2.81 21.67
CA LEU A 86 -8.20 -3.80 22.70
C LEU A 86 -8.81 -5.15 22.29
N PRO A 87 -8.07 -6.27 22.43
CA PRO A 87 -8.62 -7.58 22.15
C PRO A 87 -9.89 -7.76 22.99
N ALA A 88 -11.02 -8.02 22.34
CA ALA A 88 -12.28 -8.25 23.02
C ALA A 88 -12.07 -9.37 24.04
N HIS A 89 -12.12 -9.03 25.33
CA HIS A 89 -11.82 -9.95 26.42
C HIS A 89 -12.72 -11.20 26.32
N THR A 90 -12.09 -12.31 25.96
CA THR A 90 -12.20 -13.63 26.57
C THR A 90 -13.37 -13.83 27.55
N HIS A 91 -14.54 -14.16 27.01
CA HIS A 91 -15.53 -14.98 27.73
C HIS A 91 -15.86 -16.22 26.90
N ILE A 92 -14.83 -17.00 26.57
CA ILE A 92 -15.01 -18.41 26.21
C ILE A 92 -14.93 -19.18 27.53
N PRO A 93 -16.01 -19.79 28.05
CA PRO A 93 -15.87 -20.71 29.16
C PRO A 93 -14.98 -21.85 28.71
N LEU A 94 -13.88 -22.05 29.44
CA LEU A 94 -12.85 -23.05 29.21
C LEU A 94 -13.45 -24.46 29.35
N ASN A 95 -14.00 -24.97 28.26
CA ASN A 95 -14.48 -26.34 28.13
C ASN A 95 -14.60 -26.68 26.64
N THR A 96 -13.55 -27.23 26.05
CA THR A 96 -13.55 -28.56 25.41
C THR A 96 -12.27 -28.68 24.58
N THR A 97 -11.56 -29.74 24.91
CA THR A 97 -10.40 -30.37 24.28
C THR A 97 -10.50 -30.52 22.75
N GLU A 98 -9.32 -30.51 22.12
CA GLU A 98 -8.97 -31.10 20.80
C GLU A 98 -9.27 -30.32 19.51
N HIS A 99 -8.23 -29.76 18.89
CA HIS A 99 -7.46 -30.42 17.82
C HIS A 99 -6.63 -29.36 17.09
N PHE A 100 -5.31 -29.45 17.27
CA PHE A 100 -4.33 -28.73 16.46
C PHE A 100 -4.41 -29.31 15.03
N CYS A 101 -4.93 -28.53 14.08
CA CYS A 101 -4.81 -28.85 12.66
C CYS A 101 -3.95 -27.78 11.99
N SER A 102 -2.67 -28.11 11.81
CA SER A 102 -1.80 -27.44 10.86
C SER A 102 -2.40 -27.61 9.47
N THR A 103 -2.65 -26.52 8.74
CA THR A 103 -2.79 -26.59 7.29
C THR A 103 -2.10 -25.39 6.66
N THR A 104 -0.92 -25.69 6.14
CA THR A 104 -0.19 -24.95 5.11
C THR A 104 -1.15 -24.40 4.06
N SER A 105 -1.08 -23.10 3.81
CA SER A 105 -1.55 -22.49 2.57
C SER A 105 -0.36 -21.77 1.96
N GLU A 106 0.22 -22.39 0.95
CA GLU A 106 1.23 -21.82 0.06
C GLU A 106 0.75 -20.45 -0.45
N ILE A 107 1.48 -19.41 -0.06
CA ILE A 107 1.33 -18.08 -0.60
C ILE A 107 1.85 -18.16 -2.04
N HIS A 108 0.93 -18.31 -3.00
CA HIS A 108 1.22 -18.00 -4.39
C HIS A 108 1.65 -16.53 -4.45
N GLY A 109 2.97 -16.32 -4.45
CA GLY A 109 3.53 -15.08 -4.94
C GLY A 109 3.26 -15.01 -6.43
N GLU A 110 2.69 -13.90 -6.90
CA GLU A 110 2.74 -13.47 -8.31
C GLU A 110 1.95 -12.15 -8.54
N THR A 111 2.25 -11.06 -7.82
CA THR A 111 1.70 -9.74 -8.23
C THR A 111 2.58 -8.52 -7.91
N LEU A 112 3.89 -8.68 -7.68
CA LEU A 112 4.77 -7.55 -7.32
C LEU A 112 6.00 -7.25 -8.23
N PRO A 113 6.12 -7.72 -9.49
CA PRO A 113 7.31 -7.35 -10.28
C PRO A 113 7.29 -5.90 -10.81
N LEU A 114 6.11 -5.26 -10.96
CA LEU A 114 6.02 -3.95 -11.61
C LEU A 114 6.23 -2.77 -10.65
N LEU A 115 5.61 -2.80 -9.47
CA LEU A 115 5.82 -1.77 -8.44
C LEU A 115 7.24 -1.83 -7.88
N TRP A 116 7.78 -3.04 -7.64
CA TRP A 116 9.18 -3.20 -7.23
C TRP A 116 10.15 -2.82 -8.35
N GLY A 117 9.84 -3.16 -9.61
CA GLY A 117 10.61 -2.74 -10.77
C GLY A 117 10.68 -1.21 -10.91
N TRP A 118 9.56 -0.51 -10.67
CA TRP A 118 9.53 0.96 -10.65
C TRP A 118 10.30 1.56 -9.47
N LEU A 119 10.14 1.00 -8.27
CA LEU A 119 10.84 1.45 -7.07
C LEU A 119 12.36 1.28 -7.22
N VAL A 120 12.82 0.12 -7.69
CA VAL A 120 14.24 -0.19 -7.90
C VAL A 120 14.83 0.65 -9.03
N LYS A 121 14.10 0.82 -10.14
CA LYS A 121 14.58 1.61 -11.28
C LYS A 121 14.70 3.10 -10.94
N ARG A 122 13.84 3.63 -10.07
CA ARG A 122 13.91 5.04 -9.60
C ARG A 122 14.91 5.22 -8.44
N LEU A 123 15.06 4.26 -7.54
CA LEU A 123 16.13 4.27 -6.52
C LEU A 123 17.53 4.25 -7.15
N SER A 124 17.74 3.50 -8.24
CA SER A 124 19.00 3.54 -9.01
C SER A 124 19.28 4.89 -9.68
N LEU A 125 18.24 5.67 -10.02
CA LEU A 125 18.42 7.03 -10.55
C LEU A 125 18.75 8.04 -9.42
N TYR A 126 18.24 7.81 -8.21
CA TYR A 126 18.57 8.64 -7.06
C TYR A 126 19.98 8.38 -6.50
N THR A 127 20.46 7.13 -6.48
CA THR A 127 21.84 6.83 -6.03
C THR A 127 22.91 7.31 -7.02
N CYS A 128 22.55 7.52 -8.29
CA CYS A 128 23.44 8.14 -9.28
C CYS A 128 23.55 9.67 -9.13
N SER A 129 22.55 10.34 -8.55
CA SER A 129 22.58 11.80 -8.36
C SER A 129 23.30 12.25 -7.08
N ILE A 130 23.59 11.35 -6.13
CA ILE A 130 24.23 11.71 -4.84
C ILE A 130 25.77 11.60 -4.91
N ASN A 131 26.33 10.96 -5.93
CA ASN A 131 27.79 10.93 -6.16
C ASN A 131 28.29 12.03 -7.11
N GLY A 132 27.43 13.01 -7.40
CA GLY A 132 27.74 14.14 -8.28
C GLY A 132 28.00 15.44 -7.54
N TYR A 133 28.74 15.46 -6.42
CA TYR A 133 29.44 16.68 -6.00
C TYR A 133 30.76 16.37 -5.26
N THR A 134 31.78 16.98 -5.83
CA THR A 134 33.24 16.94 -5.66
C THR A 134 33.72 17.65 -4.38
N PRO A 135 35.03 17.63 -4.04
CA PRO A 135 36.03 18.42 -4.78
C PRO A 135 36.99 17.62 -5.67
#